data_AF-A0A8I0BS91-F1
#
_entry.id   AF-A0A8I0BS91-F1
#
_cell.length_a   1.000
_cell.length_b   1.000
_cell.length_c   1.000
_cell.angle_alpha   90.00
_cell.angle_beta   90.00
_cell.angle_gamma   90.00
#
_symmetry.space_group_name_H-M   'P 1'
#
loop_
_entity.id
_entity.type
_entity.pdbx_description
1 polymer ?
#
loop_
_entity_poly.entity_id
_entity_poly.type
_entity_poly.pdbx_seq_one_letter_code
_entity_poly.pdbx_strand_id
1 'polypeptide(L)'
;VAELGVFNVLMGDADNLYTYCNTKLSWLTRQAPFVEAKLLDADVCVDFKKETSSTDVVTVIATEPLTSNEEWTKMVAGEFSVFCLGNREFTSFS
;
A
#
# COMPACT_ATOMS: atom_id res chain seq x y z
N VAL A 1 -2.55 -20.41 -10.29
CA VAL A 1 -3.43 -19.51 -11.09
C VAL A 1 -4.82 -19.60 -10.49
N ALA A 2 -5.47 -18.47 -10.17
CA ALA A 2 -6.83 -18.51 -9.65
C ALA A 2 -7.82 -18.93 -10.75
N GLU A 3 -8.38 -20.14 -10.62
CA GLU A 3 -9.26 -20.75 -11.62
C GLU A 3 -10.61 -20.04 -11.74
N LEU A 4 -10.95 -19.19 -10.77
CA LEU A 4 -12.22 -18.46 -10.70
C LEU A 4 -12.09 -16.95 -11.00
N GLY A 5 -10.91 -16.50 -11.45
CA GLY A 5 -10.66 -15.10 -11.85
C GLY A 5 -9.70 -14.33 -10.93
N VAL A 6 -9.68 -13.00 -11.07
CA VAL A 6 -8.79 -12.11 -10.33
C VAL A 6 -9.26 -11.94 -8.90
N PHE A 7 -8.37 -12.16 -7.93
CA PHE A 7 -8.69 -12.06 -6.51
C PHE A 7 -7.57 -11.40 -5.69
N ASN A 8 -7.53 -10.07 -5.71
CA ASN A 8 -6.69 -9.32 -4.77
C ASN A 8 -7.47 -9.12 -3.46
N VAL A 9 -6.79 -9.24 -2.32
CA VAL A 9 -7.42 -9.07 -1.01
C VAL A 9 -6.72 -7.96 -0.23
N LEU A 10 -7.53 -7.08 0.37
CA LEU A 10 -7.17 -6.24 1.49
C LEU A 10 -8.15 -6.58 2.63
N MET A 11 -7.65 -7.08 3.75
CA MET A 11 -8.46 -7.45 4.91
C MET A 11 -7.81 -6.84 6.15
N GLY A 12 -8.59 -6.14 6.97
CA GLY A 12 -8.08 -5.51 8.18
C GLY A 12 -8.71 -6.07 9.44
N ASP A 13 -7.96 -6.07 10.54
CA ASP A 13 -8.48 -6.16 11.89
C ASP A 13 -8.12 -4.88 12.69
N ALA A 14 -8.13 -4.94 14.02
CA ALA A 14 -7.84 -3.79 14.87
C ALA A 14 -6.38 -3.31 14.76
N ASP A 15 -5.44 -4.22 14.46
CA ASP A 15 -4.00 -3.97 14.57
C ASP A 15 -3.27 -4.16 13.23
N ASN A 16 -3.83 -4.95 12.31
CA ASN A 16 -3.14 -5.44 11.12
C ASN A 16 -3.96 -5.23 9.84
N LEU A 17 -3.22 -5.04 8.74
CA LEU A 17 -3.72 -5.09 7.38
C LEU A 17 -3.06 -6.27 6.64
N TYR A 18 -3.89 -7.24 6.25
CA TYR A 18 -3.51 -8.39 5.46
C TYR A 18 -3.73 -8.12 3.98
N THR A 19 -2.76 -8.49 3.16
CA THR A 19 -2.83 -8.34 1.71
C THR A 19 -2.50 -9.62 0.98
N TYR A 20 -3.24 -9.91 -0.09
CA TYR A 20 -2.91 -10.97 -1.02
C TYR A 20 -2.92 -10.42 -2.45
N CYS A 21 -1.79 -10.54 -3.14
CA CYS A 21 -1.63 -10.12 -4.53
C CYS A 21 -1.83 -11.31 -5.45
N ASN A 22 -2.91 -11.30 -6.23
CA ASN A 22 -3.15 -12.30 -7.26
C ASN A 22 -2.67 -11.85 -8.64
N THR A 23 -2.89 -10.58 -8.96
CA THR A 23 -2.50 -10.01 -10.26
C THR A 23 -1.60 -8.79 -10.10
N LYS A 24 -2.15 -7.71 -9.55
CA LYS A 24 -1.49 -6.42 -9.43
C LYS A 24 -1.86 -5.77 -8.10
N LEU A 25 -0.87 -5.62 -7.25
CA LEU A 25 -0.88 -4.74 -6.10
C LEU A 25 0.49 -4.05 -6.03
N SER A 26 0.49 -2.83 -5.53
CA SER A 26 1.68 -2.04 -5.24
C SER A 26 1.48 -1.38 -3.88
N TRP A 27 2.58 -1.17 -3.16
CA TRP A 27 2.55 -0.45 -1.90
C TRP A 27 3.69 0.54 -1.82
N LEU A 28 3.50 1.58 -1.00
CA LEU A 28 4.58 2.44 -0.55
C LEU A 28 4.40 2.74 0.94
N THR A 29 5.49 3.08 1.61
CA THR A 29 5.48 3.52 3.01
C THR A 29 6.06 4.92 3.09
N ARG A 30 5.31 5.82 3.73
CA ARG A 30 5.73 7.18 4.03
C ARG A 30 6.00 7.30 5.51
N GLN A 31 7.03 8.04 5.86
CA GLN A 31 7.29 8.47 7.23
C GLN A 31 7.39 9.99 7.26
N ALA A 32 6.90 10.61 8.34
CA ALA A 32 7.06 12.03 8.53
C ALA A 32 8.55 12.47 8.45
N PRO A 33 8.85 13.66 7.91
CA PRO A 33 7.91 14.67 7.38
C PRO A 33 7.37 14.31 5.99
N PHE A 34 6.04 14.36 5.82
CA PHE A 34 5.39 14.00 4.56
C PHE A 34 5.69 15.03 3.46
N VAL A 35 6.30 14.56 2.37
CA VAL A 35 6.44 15.31 1.12
C VAL A 35 5.10 15.32 0.39
N GLU A 36 4.81 16.37 -0.38
CA GLU A 36 3.60 16.42 -1.20
C GLU A 36 3.57 15.30 -2.24
N ALA A 37 2.47 14.54 -2.24
CA ALA A 37 2.20 13.46 -3.16
C ALA A 37 1.58 14.02 -4.46
N LYS A 38 2.20 13.74 -5.62
CA LYS A 38 1.65 14.12 -6.93
C LYS A 38 0.92 12.95 -7.55
N LEU A 39 -0.42 12.98 -7.51
CA LEU A 39 -1.24 11.91 -8.07
C LEU A 39 -1.07 11.78 -9.59
N LEU A 40 -1.20 10.55 -10.09
CA LEU A 40 -1.06 10.21 -11.52
C LEU A 40 -2.35 10.48 -12.32
N ASP A 41 -3.53 10.20 -11.77
CA ASP A 41 -4.78 10.11 -12.55
C ASP A 41 -5.82 11.23 -12.27
N ALA A 42 -5.54 12.19 -11.37
CA ALA A 42 -6.49 13.27 -11.10
C ALA A 42 -5.84 14.56 -10.60
N ASP A 43 -6.42 15.71 -10.98
CA ASP A 43 -6.24 17.05 -10.37
C ASP A 43 -6.75 17.12 -8.91
N VAL A 44 -6.57 16.05 -8.13
CA VAL A 44 -6.95 15.96 -6.72
C VAL A 44 -5.69 15.71 -5.91
N CYS A 45 -5.18 16.73 -5.23
CA CYS A 45 -4.11 16.53 -4.25
C CYS A 45 -4.72 16.01 -2.95
N VAL A 46 -4.38 14.79 -2.54
CA VAL A 46 -4.65 14.35 -1.16
C VAL A 46 -3.52 14.91 -0.29
N ASP A 47 -3.83 15.93 0.50
CA ASP A 47 -2.89 16.52 1.44
C ASP A 47 -2.80 15.67 2.70
N PHE A 48 -1.78 14.81 2.76
CA PHE A 48 -1.50 13.98 3.93
C PHE A 48 -0.89 14.76 5.10
N LYS A 49 -0.54 16.05 4.94
CA LYS A 49 0.12 16.84 6.00
C LYS A 49 -0.79 17.24 7.16
N LYS A 50 -2.12 17.18 7.00
CA LYS A 50 -3.06 17.70 8.01
C LYS A 50 -3.38 16.74 9.17
N GLU A 51 -3.08 15.45 9.04
CA GLU A 51 -3.64 14.42 9.94
C GLU A 51 -2.57 13.59 10.69
N THR A 52 -1.29 14.01 10.67
CA THR A 52 -0.18 13.15 11.14
C THR A 52 0.80 13.83 12.07
N SER A 53 1.24 13.11 13.10
CA SER A 53 2.35 13.44 13.98
C SER A 53 3.71 13.23 13.31
N SER A 54 4.78 13.84 13.85
CA SER A 54 6.15 13.78 13.31
C SER A 54 6.81 12.40 13.36
N THR A 55 6.10 11.38 13.84
CA THR A 55 6.58 9.99 13.98
C THR A 55 5.75 8.99 13.18
N ASP A 56 4.71 9.45 12.48
CA ASP A 56 3.76 8.53 11.87
C ASP A 56 4.36 7.83 10.64
N VAL A 57 4.12 6.53 10.57
CA VAL A 57 4.44 5.65 9.44
C VAL A 57 3.13 5.25 8.80
N VAL A 58 2.97 5.58 7.51
CA VAL A 58 1.74 5.33 6.76
C VAL A 58 2.09 4.49 5.54
N THR A 59 1.52 3.30 5.44
CA THR A 59 1.60 2.49 4.22
C THR A 59 0.34 2.64 3.40
N VAL A 60 0.51 2.92 2.11
CA VAL A 60 -0.56 2.97 1.12
C VAL A 60 -0.45 1.76 0.22
N ILE A 61 -1.59 1.11 -0.05
CA ILE A 61 -1.67 -0.07 -0.91
C ILE A 61 -2.72 0.19 -1.99
N ALA A 62 -2.34 -0.02 -3.24
CA ALA A 62 -3.19 0.22 -4.41
C ALA A 62 -2.93 -0.83 -5.50
N THR A 63 -3.83 -0.94 -6.48
CA THR A 63 -3.64 -1.87 -7.61
C THR A 63 -2.45 -1.47 -8.50
N GLU A 64 -2.24 -0.17 -8.67
CA GLU A 64 -1.11 0.43 -9.40
C GLU A 64 -0.64 1.68 -8.65
N PRO A 65 0.61 2.16 -8.88
CA PRO A 65 1.12 3.38 -8.27
C PRO A 65 0.16 4.55 -8.44
N LEU A 66 -0.14 5.27 -7.36
CA LEU A 66 -1.03 6.44 -7.41
C LEU A 66 -0.26 7.74 -7.59
N THR A 67 1.05 7.75 -7.37
CA THR A 67 1.89 8.95 -7.45
C THR A 67 3.08 8.75 -8.37
N SER A 68 3.51 9.84 -9.00
CA SER A 68 4.64 9.84 -9.95
C SER A 68 5.99 10.19 -9.31
N ASN A 69 5.97 10.82 -8.14
CA ASN A 69 7.15 11.35 -7.47
C ASN A 69 7.58 10.51 -6.26
N GLU A 70 7.16 9.25 -6.20
CA GLU A 70 7.46 8.33 -5.10
C GLU A 70 7.76 6.93 -5.63
N GLU A 71 8.58 6.21 -4.89
CA GLU A 71 8.96 4.83 -5.18
C GLU A 71 7.88 3.88 -4.64
N TRP A 72 7.11 3.28 -5.55
CA TRP A 72 6.16 2.22 -5.24
C TRP A 72 6.78 0.85 -5.45
N THR A 73 6.62 -0.03 -4.46
CA THR A 73 7.03 -1.43 -4.57
C THR A 73 5.88 -2.26 -5.11
N LYS A 74 6.10 -2.93 -6.25
CA LYS A 74 5.13 -3.89 -6.81
C LYS A 74 5.18 -5.20 -6.02
N MET A 75 4.02 -5.71 -5.63
CA MET A 75 3.87 -7.04 -5.06
C MET A 75 3.91 -8.09 -6.17
N VAL A 76 4.48 -9.25 -5.90
CA VAL A 76 4.47 -10.37 -6.87
C VAL A 76 3.16 -11.15 -6.76
N ALA A 77 2.74 -11.80 -7.85
CA ALA A 77 1.57 -12.68 -7.81
C ALA A 77 1.83 -13.86 -6.85
N GLY A 78 0.85 -14.17 -6.00
CA GLY A 78 0.98 -15.13 -4.91
C GLY A 78 1.59 -14.56 -3.63
N GLU A 79 1.98 -13.27 -3.60
CA GLU A 79 2.48 -12.62 -2.40
C GLU A 79 1.37 -12.41 -1.38
N PHE A 80 1.57 -12.92 -0.17
CA PHE A 80 0.82 -12.56 1.01
C PHE A 80 1.70 -11.73 1.94
N SER A 81 1.21 -10.58 2.38
CA SER A 81 1.93 -9.67 3.27
C SER A 81 1.03 -9.19 4.41
N VAL A 82 1.65 -8.93 5.58
CA VAL A 82 0.97 -8.37 6.76
C VAL A 82 1.64 -7.06 7.13
N PHE A 83 0.82 -6.02 7.30
CA PHE A 83 1.27 -4.69 7.71
C PHE A 83 0.72 -4.36 9.10
N CYS A 84 1.58 -3.92 10.00
CA CYS A 84 1.25 -3.52 11.37
C CYS A 84 1.84 -2.13 11.64
N LEU A 85 1.03 -1.19 12.14
CA LEU A 85 1.45 0.20 12.41
C LEU A 85 2.22 0.85 11.23
N GLY A 86 1.78 0.56 10.00
CA GLY A 86 2.40 1.06 8.78
C GLY A 86 3.66 0.32 8.32
N ASN A 87 4.18 -0.66 9.05
CA ASN A 87 5.35 -1.45 8.67
C ASN A 87 4.97 -2.82 8.11
N ARG A 88 5.74 -3.35 7.17
CA ARG A 88 5.54 -4.71 6.64
C ARG A 88 6.28 -5.71 7.53
N GLU A 89 5.52 -6.45 8.34
CA GLU A 89 6.05 -7.37 9.36
C GLU A 89 6.24 -8.80 8.84
N PHE A 90 5.45 -9.20 7.85
CA PHE A 90 5.49 -10.55 7.31
C PHE A 90 5.27 -10.55 5.80
N THR A 91 5.98 -11.45 5.11
CA THR A 91 5.77 -11.75 3.69
C THR A 91 5.98 -13.24 3.44
N SER A 92 5.06 -13.84 2.68
CA SER A 92 5.16 -15.21 2.18
C SER A 92 4.69 -15.28 0.73
N PHE A 93 5.09 -16.33 0.02
CA PHE A 93 4.75 -16.56 -1.38
C PHE A 93 4.12 -17.94 -1.54
N SER A 94 3.04 -18.01 -2.33
CA SER A 94 2.36 -19.24 -2.72
C SER A 94 2.89 -19.84 -4.02
#